data_AF-A0A6L9UA03-F1
#
_entry.id   AF-A0A6L9UA03-F1
#
_cell.length_a   1.000
_cell.length_b   1.000
_cell.length_c   1.000
_cell.angle_alpha   90.00
_cell.angle_beta   90.00
_cell.angle_gamma   90.00
#
_symmetry.space_group_name_H-M   'P 1'
#
loop_
_entity.id
_entity.type
_entity.pdbx_description
1 polymer ?
#
loop_
_entity_poly.entity_id
_entity_poly.type
_entity_poly.pdbx_seq_one_letter_code
_entity_poly.pdbx_strand_id
1 'polypeptide(L)'
;MFANLSDIIKIPAALLIGMAISAIVLVFFYEGLHLPLIGQVINGRVANAAAAAREGYVALAEKTAAEAKAAEMERQRNAASLALTEAAKRQAADELAQQAKDVETDVAIADFEKKLAAANRQCLADPADVQFLQSH
;
A
#
# COMPACT_ATOMS: atom_id res chain seq x y z
N MET A 1 -60.45 -51.64 8.71
CA MET A 1 -61.33 -52.09 9.80
C MET A 1 -61.00 -51.22 11.02
N PHE A 2 -61.63 -50.05 11.16
CA PHE A 2 -61.45 -49.20 12.33
C PHE A 2 -62.24 -49.84 13.47
N ALA A 3 -61.56 -50.44 14.44
CA ALA A 3 -62.21 -51.27 15.43
C ALA A 3 -62.91 -50.45 16.53
N ASN A 4 -62.57 -49.16 16.70
CA ASN A 4 -63.16 -48.30 17.74
C ASN A 4 -63.27 -46.82 17.29
N LEU A 5 -64.29 -46.12 17.80
CA LEU A 5 -64.53 -44.68 17.60
C LEU A 5 -63.32 -43.79 17.96
N SER A 6 -62.41 -44.31 18.80
CA SER A 6 -61.17 -43.65 19.20
C SER A 6 -60.14 -43.52 18.06
N ASP A 7 -60.10 -44.47 17.11
CA ASP A 7 -59.10 -44.48 16.05
C ASP A 7 -59.38 -43.43 14.97
N ILE A 8 -60.66 -43.09 14.78
CA ILE A 8 -61.13 -42.00 13.90
C ILE A 8 -60.57 -40.65 14.35
N ILE A 9 -60.33 -40.46 15.65
CA ILE A 9 -59.81 -39.19 16.20
C ILE A 9 -58.28 -39.25 16.35
N LYS A 10 -57.73 -40.38 16.80
CA LYS A 10 -56.30 -40.53 17.09
C LYS A 10 -55.42 -40.46 15.84
N ILE A 11 -55.86 -41.06 14.72
CA ILE A 11 -55.05 -41.11 13.49
C ILE A 11 -54.90 -39.70 12.87
N PRO A 12 -55.97 -38.91 12.67
CA PRO A 12 -55.83 -37.53 12.20
C PRO A 12 -55.04 -36.66 13.18
N ALA A 13 -55.25 -36.82 14.49
CA ALA A 13 -54.51 -36.08 15.50
C ALA A 13 -53.00 -36.35 15.43
N ALA A 14 -52.60 -37.61 15.29
CA ALA A 14 -51.18 -37.97 15.12
C ALA A 14 -50.57 -37.36 13.85
N LEU A 15 -51.34 -37.32 12.76
CA LEU A 15 -50.89 -36.73 11.49
C LEU A 15 -50.71 -35.21 11.61
N LEU A 16 -51.65 -34.51 12.25
CA LEU A 16 -51.54 -33.08 12.53
C LEU A 16 -50.35 -32.76 13.45
N ILE A 17 -50.11 -33.58 14.48
CA ILE A 17 -48.95 -33.43 15.36
C ILE A 17 -47.66 -33.63 14.58
N GLY A 18 -47.57 -34.66 13.73
CA GLY A 18 -46.41 -34.90 12.87
C GLY A 18 -46.13 -33.72 11.93
N MET A 19 -47.18 -33.19 11.29
CA MET A 19 -47.06 -31.99 10.45
C MET A 19 -46.58 -30.78 11.24
N ALA A 20 -47.16 -30.53 12.42
CA ALA A 20 -46.77 -29.41 13.28
C ALA A 20 -45.30 -29.51 13.72
N ILE A 21 -44.85 -30.70 14.16
CA ILE A 21 -43.45 -30.93 14.52
C ILE A 21 -42.54 -30.73 13.32
N SER A 22 -42.90 -31.26 12.14
CA SER A 22 -42.08 -31.10 10.94
C SER A 22 -41.95 -29.64 10.50
N ALA A 23 -43.04 -28.86 10.59
CA ALA A 23 -43.04 -27.44 10.31
C ALA A 23 -42.15 -26.67 11.29
N ILE A 24 -42.24 -26.97 12.59
CA ILE A 24 -41.38 -26.36 13.62
C ILE A 24 -39.91 -26.66 13.34
N VAL A 25 -39.56 -27.91 13.04
CA VAL A 25 -38.18 -28.30 12.71
C VAL A 25 -37.68 -27.55 11.47
N LEU A 26 -38.48 -27.47 10.40
CA LEU A 26 -38.08 -26.74 9.20
C LEU A 26 -37.84 -25.25 9.48
N VAL A 27 -38.75 -24.59 10.20
CA VAL A 27 -38.60 -23.16 10.53
C VAL A 27 -37.36 -22.92 11.38
N PHE A 28 -37.16 -23.68 12.47
CA PHE A 28 -36.03 -23.45 13.37
C PHE A 28 -34.67 -23.81 12.77
N PHE A 29 -34.55 -24.89 12.00
CA PHE A 29 -33.25 -25.33 11.47
C PHE A 29 -32.91 -24.69 10.11
N TYR A 30 -33.91 -24.42 9.26
CA TYR A 30 -33.66 -23.91 7.92
C TYR A 30 -33.59 -22.38 7.90
N GLU A 31 -34.64 -21.73 8.39
CA GLU A 31 -34.77 -20.27 8.41
C GLU A 31 -34.16 -19.67 9.67
N GLY A 32 -34.27 -20.39 10.80
CA GLY A 32 -33.90 -19.86 12.11
C GLY A 32 -35.07 -19.11 12.75
N LEU A 33 -34.86 -18.61 13.97
CA LEU A 33 -35.88 -17.82 14.67
C LEU A 33 -35.75 -16.35 14.26
N HIS A 34 -36.73 -15.84 13.52
CA HIS A 34 -36.82 -14.43 13.12
C HIS A 34 -37.99 -13.74 13.82
N LEU A 35 -37.71 -12.72 14.64
CA LEU A 35 -38.71 -11.90 15.30
C LEU A 35 -38.93 -10.61 14.51
N PRO A 36 -40.19 -10.17 14.29
CA PRO A 36 -40.50 -9.03 13.42
C PRO A 36 -39.91 -7.69 13.89
N LEU A 37 -39.64 -7.52 15.19
CA LEU A 37 -39.09 -6.28 15.76
C LEU A 37 -37.58 -6.32 16.03
N ILE A 38 -37.00 -7.51 16.20
CA ILE A 38 -35.61 -7.70 16.66
C ILE A 38 -34.74 -8.31 15.55
N GLY A 39 -35.37 -8.81 14.49
CA GLY A 39 -34.69 -9.50 13.38
C GLY A 39 -34.35 -10.95 13.72
N GLN A 40 -33.30 -11.47 13.10
CA GLN A 40 -32.87 -12.85 13.27
C GLN A 40 -32.16 -13.05 14.61
N VAL A 41 -32.74 -13.89 15.47
CA VAL A 41 -32.23 -14.18 16.82
C VAL A 41 -31.49 -15.52 16.86
N ILE A 42 -31.95 -16.50 16.09
CA ILE A 42 -31.25 -17.76 15.90
C ILE A 42 -30.96 -17.93 14.41
N ASN A 43 -29.70 -18.12 14.07
CA ASN A 43 -29.30 -18.33 12.68
C ASN A 43 -29.65 -19.75 12.23
N GLY A 44 -30.53 -19.84 11.23
CA GLY A 44 -30.78 -21.08 10.50
C GLY A 44 -29.68 -21.36 9.48
N ARG A 45 -29.82 -22.49 8.78
CA ARG A 45 -28.88 -22.91 7.73
C ARG A 45 -28.64 -21.84 6.67
N VAL A 46 -29.69 -21.15 6.23
CA VAL A 46 -29.59 -20.13 5.16
C VAL A 46 -28.78 -18.92 5.63
N ALA A 47 -29.05 -18.41 6.83
CA ALA A 47 -28.33 -17.27 7.40
C ALA A 47 -26.84 -17.60 7.62
N ASN A 48 -26.54 -18.80 8.12
CA ASN A 48 -25.17 -19.28 8.29
C ASN A 48 -24.44 -19.40 6.95
N ALA A 49 -25.09 -19.96 5.92
CA ALA A 49 -24.50 -20.06 4.59
C ALA A 49 -24.22 -18.68 3.96
N ALA A 50 -25.14 -17.72 4.14
CA ALA A 50 -24.95 -16.35 3.68
C ALA A 50 -23.79 -15.66 4.42
N ALA A 51 -23.67 -15.87 5.73
CA ALA A 51 -22.55 -15.33 6.52
C ALA A 51 -21.20 -15.90 6.07
N ALA A 52 -21.12 -17.23 5.92
CA ALA A 52 -19.90 -17.90 5.45
C ALA A 52 -19.49 -17.46 4.03
N ALA A 53 -20.46 -17.27 3.13
CA ALA A 53 -20.18 -16.75 1.80
C ALA A 53 -19.62 -15.33 1.85
N ARG A 54 -20.20 -14.45 2.67
CA ARG A 54 -19.70 -13.07 2.87
C ARG A 54 -18.28 -13.06 3.44
N GLU A 55 -18.00 -13.90 4.43
CA GLU A 55 -16.66 -14.04 5.02
C GLU A 55 -15.64 -14.46 3.95
N GLY A 56 -15.98 -15.42 3.10
CA GLY A 56 -15.14 -15.81 1.96
C GLY A 56 -14.84 -14.66 0.99
N TYR A 57 -15.85 -13.82 0.69
CA TYR A 57 -15.65 -12.64 -0.14
C TYR A 57 -14.79 -11.57 0.53
N VAL A 58 -14.95 -11.36 1.83
CA VAL A 58 -14.11 -10.42 2.60
C VAL A 58 -12.66 -10.89 2.57
N ALA A 59 -12.40 -12.17 2.87
CA ALA A 59 -11.05 -12.72 2.81
C ALA A 59 -10.41 -12.59 1.42
N LEU A 60 -11.18 -12.82 0.35
CA LEU A 60 -10.71 -12.63 -1.03
C LEU A 60 -10.40 -11.15 -1.33
N ALA A 61 -11.25 -10.24 -0.86
CA ALA A 61 -11.06 -8.80 -1.04
C ALA A 61 -9.81 -8.31 -0.28
N GLU A 62 -9.62 -8.75 0.96
CA GLU A 62 -8.43 -8.45 1.76
C GLU A 62 -7.15 -8.96 1.10
N LYS A 63 -7.18 -10.20 0.57
CA LYS A 63 -6.06 -10.75 -0.19
C LYS A 63 -5.74 -9.91 -1.43
N THR A 64 -6.75 -9.55 -2.22
CA THR A 64 -6.58 -8.74 -3.44
C THR A 64 -6.04 -7.35 -3.12
N ALA A 65 -6.53 -6.73 -2.04
CA ALA A 65 -6.03 -5.44 -1.57
C ALA A 65 -4.57 -5.51 -1.11
N ALA A 66 -4.19 -6.58 -0.39
CA ALA A 66 -2.82 -6.81 0.03
C ALA A 66 -1.87 -7.01 -1.17
N GLU A 67 -2.29 -7.81 -2.16
CA GLU A 67 -1.53 -8.02 -3.40
C GLU A 67 -1.36 -6.71 -4.20
N ALA A 68 -2.42 -5.90 -4.30
CA ALA A 68 -2.36 -4.60 -4.95
C ALA A 68 -1.38 -3.64 -4.25
N LYS A 69 -1.40 -3.60 -2.92
CA LYS A 69 -0.47 -2.79 -2.13
C LYS A 69 0.98 -3.25 -2.30
N ALA A 70 1.23 -4.56 -2.34
CA ALA A 70 2.55 -5.10 -2.61
C ALA A 70 3.07 -4.71 -4.01
N ALA A 71 2.21 -4.83 -5.03
CA ALA A 71 2.55 -4.43 -6.39
C ALA A 71 2.84 -2.92 -6.51
N GLU A 72 2.08 -2.08 -5.79
CA GLU A 72 2.36 -0.64 -5.77
C GLU A 72 3.70 -0.33 -5.09
N MET A 73 3.99 -0.94 -3.95
CA MET A 73 5.27 -0.78 -3.26
C MET A 73 6.44 -1.21 -4.15
N GLU A 74 6.30 -2.29 -4.90
CA GLU A 74 7.32 -2.74 -5.85
C GLU A 74 7.53 -1.72 -6.99
N ARG A 75 6.46 -1.17 -7.55
CA ARG A 75 6.55 -0.09 -8.56
C ARG A 75 7.26 1.14 -8.02
N GLN A 76 6.91 1.57 -6.81
CA GLN A 76 7.54 2.72 -6.16
C GLN A 76 9.03 2.46 -5.89
N ARG A 77 9.39 1.25 -5.42
CA ARG A 77 10.79 0.85 -5.24
C ARG A 77 11.56 0.85 -6.55
N ASN A 78 10.97 0.33 -7.62
CA ASN A 78 11.61 0.30 -8.93
C ASN A 78 11.81 1.73 -9.48
N ALA A 79 10.79 2.59 -9.39
CA ALA A 79 10.91 4.00 -9.76
C ALA A 79 11.98 4.73 -8.94
N ALA A 80 12.02 4.50 -7.63
CA ALA A 80 13.05 5.07 -6.74
C ALA A 80 14.46 4.56 -7.11
N SER A 81 14.62 3.27 -7.40
CA SER A 81 15.91 2.72 -7.83
C SER A 81 16.39 3.34 -9.14
N LEU A 82 15.49 3.53 -10.12
CA LEU A 82 15.83 4.15 -11.39
C LEU A 82 16.25 5.61 -11.17
N ALA A 83 15.46 6.37 -10.40
CA ALA A 83 15.80 7.76 -10.08
C ALA A 83 17.15 7.88 -9.35
N LEU A 84 17.44 7.00 -8.40
CA LEU A 84 18.74 6.96 -7.70
C LEU A 84 19.88 6.62 -8.66
N THR A 85 19.70 5.64 -9.55
CA THR A 85 20.75 5.29 -10.52
C THR A 85 21.01 6.41 -11.51
N GLU A 86 19.99 7.14 -11.93
CA GLU A 86 20.15 8.29 -12.81
C GLU A 86 20.80 9.47 -12.09
N ALA A 87 20.41 9.76 -10.84
CA ALA A 87 21.03 10.78 -10.02
C ALA A 87 22.52 10.48 -9.78
N ALA A 88 22.87 9.23 -9.45
CA ALA A 88 24.26 8.81 -9.28
C ALA A 88 25.09 8.97 -10.56
N LYS A 89 24.51 8.67 -11.74
CA LYS A 89 25.17 8.91 -13.03
C LYS A 89 25.42 10.38 -13.29
N ARG A 90 24.44 11.24 -13.00
CA ARG A 90 24.59 12.70 -13.17
C ARG A 90 25.66 13.23 -12.22
N GLN A 91 25.63 12.83 -10.96
CA GLN A 91 26.65 13.22 -9.99
C GLN A 91 28.06 12.81 -10.42
N ALA A 92 28.25 11.57 -10.90
CA ALA A 92 29.55 11.12 -11.40
C ALA A 92 30.02 11.92 -12.63
N ALA A 93 29.10 12.31 -13.52
CA ALA A 93 29.42 13.16 -14.67
C ALA A 93 29.78 14.60 -14.25
N ASP A 94 29.06 15.15 -13.29
CA ASP A 94 29.32 16.49 -12.74
C ASP A 94 30.66 16.53 -12.01
N GLU A 95 30.99 15.49 -11.23
CA GLU A 95 32.28 15.35 -10.56
C GLU A 95 33.44 15.28 -11.55
N LEU A 96 33.30 14.52 -12.65
CA LEU A 96 34.30 14.47 -13.72
C LEU A 96 34.45 15.81 -14.44
N ALA A 97 33.34 16.50 -14.70
CA ALA A 97 33.37 17.82 -15.32
C ALA A 97 34.05 18.85 -14.41
N GLN A 98 33.78 18.79 -13.10
CA GLN A 98 34.41 19.66 -12.11
C GLN A 98 35.92 19.40 -12.04
N GLN A 99 36.34 18.14 -11.96
CA GLN A 99 37.77 17.78 -11.97
C GLN A 99 38.48 18.29 -13.22
N ALA A 100 37.86 18.17 -14.40
CA ALA A 100 38.43 18.71 -15.63
C ALA A 100 38.57 20.24 -15.60
N LYS A 101 37.60 20.94 -15.00
CA LYS A 101 37.63 22.41 -14.84
C LYS A 101 38.67 22.85 -13.83
N ASP A 102 38.84 22.11 -12.74
CA ASP A 102 39.86 22.39 -11.74
C ASP A 102 41.26 22.23 -12.35
N VAL A 103 41.50 21.15 -13.10
CA VAL A 103 42.78 20.95 -13.82
C VAL A 103 43.05 22.06 -14.84
N GLU A 104 42.04 22.48 -15.61
CA GLU A 104 42.17 23.58 -16.57
C GLU A 104 42.51 24.91 -15.85
N THR A 105 41.88 25.13 -14.69
CA THR A 105 42.12 26.30 -13.86
C THR A 105 43.52 26.30 -13.27
N ASP A 106 44.02 25.16 -12.78
CA ASP A 106 45.37 25.02 -12.23
C ASP A 106 46.44 25.30 -13.29
N VAL A 107 46.25 24.80 -14.52
CA VAL A 107 47.15 25.10 -15.64
C VAL A 107 47.14 26.59 -15.97
N ALA A 108 45.95 27.21 -16.01
CA ALA A 108 45.84 28.64 -16.27
C ALA A 108 46.52 29.48 -15.19
N ILE A 109 46.35 29.11 -13.91
CA ILE A 109 47.03 29.77 -12.78
C ILE A 109 48.54 29.68 -12.94
N ALA A 110 49.08 28.49 -13.18
CA ALA A 110 50.52 28.29 -13.36
C ALA A 110 51.08 29.11 -14.55
N ASP A 111 50.33 29.24 -15.63
CA ASP A 111 50.71 30.07 -16.78
C ASP A 111 50.65 31.58 -16.46
N PHE A 112 49.67 32.03 -15.68
CA PHE A 112 49.62 33.41 -15.20
C PHE A 112 50.78 33.73 -14.25
N GLU A 113 51.10 32.82 -13.33
CA GLU A 113 52.23 32.96 -12.42
C GLU A 113 53.56 33.11 -13.17
N LYS A 114 53.79 32.30 -14.22
CA LYS A 114 54.98 32.45 -15.08
C LYS A 114 55.06 33.81 -15.77
N LYS A 115 53.93 34.33 -16.27
CA LYS A 115 53.87 35.65 -16.92
C LYS A 115 54.17 36.77 -15.93
N LEU A 116 53.65 36.67 -14.70
CA LEU A 116 53.91 37.63 -13.63
C LEU A 116 55.39 37.61 -13.20
N ALA A 117 55.96 36.41 -13.03
CA ALA A 117 57.38 36.23 -12.73
C ALA A 117 58.29 36.81 -13.82
N ALA A 118 57.96 36.60 -15.10
CA ALA A 118 58.68 37.19 -16.23
C ALA A 118 58.62 38.73 -16.23
N ALA A 119 57.54 39.31 -15.69
CA ALA A 119 57.38 40.74 -15.51
C ALA A 119 57.99 41.27 -14.19
N ASN A 120 58.67 40.44 -13.40
CA ASN A 120 59.15 40.75 -12.04
C ASN A 120 58.04 41.28 -11.09
N ARG A 121 56.78 40.94 -11.34
CA ARG A 121 55.66 41.26 -10.44
C ARG A 121 55.37 40.02 -9.61
N GLN A 122 55.44 40.14 -8.29
CA GLN A 122 55.13 39.06 -7.37
C GLN A 122 53.63 39.02 -7.09
N CYS A 123 53.06 37.84 -6.81
CA CYS A 123 51.67 37.69 -6.35
C CYS A 123 51.42 38.22 -4.93
N LEU A 124 52.27 39.12 -4.45
CA LEU A 124 52.06 39.90 -3.24
C LEU A 124 51.49 41.26 -3.66
N ALA A 125 50.34 41.64 -3.11
CA ALA A 125 49.85 43.01 -3.23
C ALA A 125 50.94 43.94 -2.71
N ASP A 126 51.45 44.81 -3.57
CA ASP A 126 52.45 45.78 -3.14
C ASP A 126 51.77 46.87 -2.26
N PRO A 127 52.54 47.66 -1.50
CA PRO A 127 51.95 48.70 -0.65
C PRO A 127 51.08 49.72 -1.41
N ALA A 128 51.34 49.95 -2.70
CA ALA A 128 50.53 50.82 -3.55
C ALA A 128 49.20 50.16 -3.97
N ASP A 129 49.21 48.85 -4.23
CA ASP A 129 47.99 48.06 -4.48
C ASP A 129 47.07 48.06 -3.25
N VAL A 130 47.65 47.89 -2.05
CA VAL A 130 46.92 47.96 -0.77
C VAL A 130 46.33 49.35 -0.54
N GLN A 131 47.08 50.41 -0.84
CA GLN A 131 46.62 51.78 -0.68
C GLN A 131 45.51 52.15 -1.68
N PHE A 132 45.57 51.64 -2.91
CA PHE A 132 44.49 51.77 -3.88
C PHE A 132 43.19 51.15 -3.37
N LEU A 133 43.23 49.91 -2.86
CA LEU A 133 42.07 49.22 -2.29
C LEU A 133 41.49 49.90 -1.04
N GLN A 134 42.29 50.65 -0.28
CA GLN A 134 41.84 51.38 0.91
C GLN A 134 41.27 52.77 0.59
N SER A 135 41.49 53.28 -0.63
CA SER A 135 41.06 54.62 -1.05
C SER A 135 39.85 54.61 -1.99
N HIS A 136 39.26 53.44 -2.24
CA HIS A 136 38.01 53.20 -2.96
C HIS A 136 37.10 52.29 -2.12
#